data_AF-A0A7S3Q3A7-F1
#
_entry.id   AF-A0A7S3Q3A7-F1
#
_cell.length_a   1.000
_cell.length_b   1.000
_cell.length_c   1.000
_cell.angle_alpha   90.00
_cell.angle_beta   90.00
_cell.angle_gamma   90.00
#
_symmetry.space_group_name_H-M   'P 1'
#
loop_
_entity.id
_entity.type
_entity.pdbx_description
1 polymer ?
#
loop_
_entity_poly.entity_id
_entity_poly.type
_entity_poly.pdbx_seq_one_letter_code
_entity_poly.pdbx_strand_id
1 'polypeptide(L)'
;GVWPAEPFFSKVVDVMITLQLPRFVWRHPETVSAVLLTLIRLTIKFMEDVQIRRQEKEEDSEEDDYFYEDGNEDGDEEDDDDGLLFEINSDERTQDTNIDISLTSEELESLASEVAESLSQEWSDVVSGVTLLDQLFGYDHDMLNINTQDEDDNSADMNGGNIMSGWGLEDGVWKHTGWNQIPILQHQIASMTELQALMKIIGRRPTAENSNEIHKFAPRTLHDDGAMGAQLDPFMRESVSGITLSGSLTEMLPSEAVLLKGSSGALRRLFMAKKAESKLLSYEMSGWADVPSVPVTRPLYLKRMPSAPGGPIIVCLDTSWSMSGMREQLSKAVVLACVTIAHKQRRDCQVVAFSTERGVMEAGIITPDCEGIQRLLDFLMHSFGGGTDVTGALKYAMETLDSDCMSAADILMISDGEIPD
;
A
#
# COMPACT_ATOMS: atom_id res chain seq x y z
N GLY A 1 -33.59 -1.27 -16.22
CA GLY A 1 -33.28 0.16 -16.11
C GLY A 1 -31.82 0.27 -15.73
N VAL A 2 -31.11 1.23 -16.31
CA VAL A 2 -29.76 1.58 -15.87
C VAL A 2 -29.89 2.33 -14.54
N TRP A 3 -29.05 1.98 -13.56
CA TRP A 3 -28.96 2.69 -12.28
C TRP A 3 -27.54 3.22 -12.10
N PRO A 4 -27.38 4.49 -11.71
CA PRO A 4 -28.40 5.54 -11.62
C PRO A 4 -29.07 5.91 -12.96
N ALA A 5 -30.14 6.73 -12.93
CA ALA A 5 -30.83 7.18 -14.13
C ALA A 5 -29.98 8.15 -14.96
N GLU A 6 -30.23 8.23 -16.27
CA GLU A 6 -29.67 9.29 -17.12
C GLU A 6 -30.31 10.65 -16.75
N PRO A 7 -29.57 11.77 -16.80
CA PRO A 7 -28.21 11.96 -17.32
C PRO A 7 -27.07 11.69 -16.30
N PHE A 8 -27.37 11.42 -15.03
CA PHE A 8 -26.34 11.26 -13.99
C PHE A 8 -25.38 10.09 -14.25
N PHE A 9 -25.91 8.96 -14.77
CA PHE A 9 -25.10 7.79 -15.07
C PHE A 9 -23.93 8.08 -16.04
N SER A 10 -24.17 8.80 -17.13
CA SER A 10 -23.12 9.07 -18.12
C SER A 10 -22.01 9.95 -17.54
N LYS A 11 -22.39 10.99 -16.76
CA LYS A 11 -21.43 11.88 -16.10
C LYS A 11 -20.58 11.17 -15.06
N VAL A 12 -21.18 10.30 -14.25
CA VAL A 12 -20.45 9.49 -13.27
C VAL A 12 -19.48 8.53 -13.96
N VAL A 13 -19.89 7.89 -15.05
CA VAL A 13 -19.02 7.00 -15.83
C VAL A 13 -17.83 7.77 -16.42
N ASP A 14 -18.06 8.97 -16.96
CA ASP A 14 -16.98 9.82 -17.47
C ASP A 14 -15.95 10.15 -16.37
N VAL A 15 -16.42 10.55 -15.18
CA VAL A 15 -15.54 10.84 -14.02
C VAL A 15 -14.82 9.58 -13.53
N MET A 16 -15.47 8.42 -13.52
CA MET A 16 -14.80 7.16 -13.17
C MET A 16 -13.68 6.80 -14.14
N ILE A 17 -13.87 7.08 -15.44
CA ILE A 17 -12.87 6.81 -16.47
C ILE A 17 -11.69 7.77 -16.31
N THR A 18 -11.93 9.06 -16.05
CA THR A 18 -10.84 10.04 -15.85
C THR A 18 -9.99 9.70 -14.64
N LEU A 19 -10.61 9.27 -13.54
CA LEU A 19 -9.92 8.81 -12.32
C LEU A 19 -9.34 7.40 -12.43
N GLN A 20 -9.65 6.66 -13.50
CA GLN A 20 -9.33 5.23 -13.66
C GLN A 20 -9.84 4.35 -12.50
N LEU A 21 -10.95 4.72 -11.86
CA LEU A 21 -11.54 4.00 -10.73
C LEU A 21 -11.76 2.50 -11.00
N PRO A 22 -12.23 2.06 -12.19
CA PRO A 22 -12.39 0.63 -12.47
C PRO A 22 -11.07 -0.15 -12.36
N ARG A 23 -9.96 0.45 -12.79
CA ARG A 23 -8.63 -0.16 -12.69
C ARG A 23 -8.11 -0.11 -11.27
N PHE A 24 -8.39 0.96 -10.54
CA PHE A 24 -8.05 1.14 -9.14
C PHE A 24 -8.71 0.06 -8.27
N VAL A 25 -10.02 -0.09 -8.40
CA VAL A 25 -10.81 -1.10 -7.66
C VAL A 25 -10.39 -2.53 -8.01
N TRP A 26 -10.01 -2.77 -9.27
CA TRP A 26 -9.50 -4.08 -9.66
C TRP A 26 -8.13 -4.41 -9.04
N ARG A 27 -7.32 -3.38 -8.75
CA ARG A 27 -6.02 -3.54 -8.08
C ARG A 27 -6.16 -3.69 -6.58
N HIS A 28 -7.07 -2.92 -5.98
CA HIS A 28 -7.30 -2.84 -4.55
C HIS A 28 -8.75 -3.24 -4.25
N PRO A 29 -9.06 -4.55 -4.18
CA PRO A 29 -10.43 -5.05 -4.01
C PRO A 29 -11.06 -4.59 -2.68
N GLU A 30 -10.24 -4.12 -1.73
CA GLU A 30 -10.70 -3.72 -0.41
C GLU A 30 -11.36 -2.33 -0.44
N THR A 31 -11.11 -1.58 -1.50
CA THR A 31 -11.70 -0.26 -1.77
C THR A 31 -13.08 -0.33 -2.42
N VAL A 32 -13.53 -1.51 -2.87
CA VAL A 32 -14.82 -1.72 -3.56
C VAL A 32 -15.99 -1.19 -2.73
N SER A 33 -16.01 -1.51 -1.44
CA SER A 33 -17.09 -1.13 -0.53
C SER A 33 -17.19 0.40 -0.40
N ALA A 34 -16.05 1.08 -0.25
CA ALA A 34 -15.99 2.53 -0.15
C ALA A 34 -16.44 3.21 -1.44
N VAL A 35 -15.99 2.73 -2.61
CA VAL A 35 -16.44 3.26 -3.92
C VAL A 35 -17.95 3.07 -4.09
N LEU A 36 -18.50 1.91 -3.71
CA LEU A 36 -19.94 1.68 -3.81
C LEU A 36 -20.74 2.57 -2.85
N LEU A 37 -20.24 2.79 -1.63
CA LEU A 37 -20.89 3.67 -0.65
C LEU A 37 -20.89 5.12 -1.12
N THR A 38 -19.79 5.62 -1.68
CA THR A 38 -19.75 7.00 -2.22
C THR A 38 -20.70 7.15 -3.39
N LEU A 39 -20.80 6.16 -4.28
CA LEU A 39 -21.77 6.18 -5.37
C LEU A 39 -23.20 6.21 -4.85
N ILE A 40 -23.55 5.39 -3.87
CA ILE A 40 -24.88 5.41 -3.26
C ILE A 40 -25.16 6.79 -2.64
N ARG A 41 -24.23 7.35 -1.86
CA ARG A 41 -24.37 8.69 -1.26
C ARG A 41 -24.61 9.77 -2.33
N LEU A 42 -23.84 9.75 -3.42
CA LEU A 42 -23.99 10.72 -4.51
C LEU A 42 -25.30 10.55 -5.26
N THR A 43 -25.78 9.30 -5.46
CA THR A 43 -27.09 9.09 -6.09
C THR A 43 -28.24 9.61 -5.22
N ILE A 44 -28.15 9.45 -3.90
CA ILE A 44 -29.15 9.98 -2.97
C ILE A 44 -29.13 11.50 -3.01
N LYS A 45 -27.95 12.12 -2.93
CA LYS A 45 -27.79 13.58 -3.03
C LYS A 45 -28.37 14.13 -4.33
N PHE A 46 -28.08 13.51 -5.47
CA PHE A 46 -28.66 13.90 -6.75
C PHE A 46 -30.19 13.80 -6.75
N MET A 47 -30.77 12.75 -6.16
CA MET A 47 -32.23 12.61 -6.06
C MET A 47 -32.85 13.67 -5.15
N GLU A 48 -32.20 14.01 -4.04
CA GLU A 48 -32.63 15.09 -3.13
C GLU A 48 -32.56 16.46 -3.83
N ASP A 49 -31.45 16.77 -4.51
CA ASP A 49 -31.28 18.04 -5.24
C ASP A 49 -32.32 18.19 -6.36
N VAL A 50 -32.68 17.08 -7.03
CA VAL A 50 -33.76 17.04 -8.03
C VAL A 50 -35.13 17.27 -7.38
N GLN A 51 -35.37 16.76 -6.18
CA GLN A 51 -36.63 16.97 -5.46
C GLN A 51 -36.77 18.41 -4.96
N ILE A 52 -35.71 18.97 -4.37
CA ILE A 52 -35.68 20.36 -3.88
C ILE A 52 -35.97 21.32 -5.04
N ARG A 53 -35.30 21.14 -6.19
CA ARG A 53 -35.53 21.98 -7.38
C ARG A 53 -36.92 21.84 -8.01
N ARG A 54 -37.62 20.72 -7.78
CA ARG A 54 -39.03 20.58 -8.17
C ARG A 54 -39.93 21.38 -7.24
N GLN A 55 -39.69 21.31 -5.94
CA GLN A 55 -40.44 22.07 -4.94
C GLN A 55 -40.24 23.59 -5.09
N GLU A 56 -39.01 24.05 -5.35
CA GLU A 56 -38.73 25.47 -5.62
C GLU A 56 -39.52 25.98 -6.85
N LYS A 57 -39.65 25.16 -7.90
CA LYS A 57 -40.45 25.51 -9.09
C LYS A 57 -41.96 25.44 -8.87
N GLU A 58 -42.41 24.57 -7.99
CA GLU A 58 -43.81 24.51 -7.57
C GLU A 58 -44.18 25.79 -6.80
N GLU A 59 -43.33 26.23 -5.86
CA GLU A 59 -43.51 27.46 -5.09
C GLU A 59 -43.44 28.73 -5.97
N ASP A 60 -42.50 28.82 -6.92
CA ASP A 60 -42.41 29.94 -7.87
C ASP A 60 -43.65 30.01 -8.79
N SER A 61 -44.25 28.87 -9.13
CA SER A 61 -45.46 28.83 -9.97
C SER A 61 -46.73 29.20 -9.21
N GLU A 62 -46.77 28.95 -7.89
CA GLU A 62 -47.88 29.37 -7.03
C GLU A 62 -47.83 30.87 -6.69
N GLU A 63 -46.64 31.50 -6.65
CA GLU A 63 -46.52 32.96 -6.47
C GLU A 63 -46.95 33.78 -7.70
N ASP A 64 -46.75 33.27 -8.92
CA ASP A 64 -47.15 33.94 -10.16
C ASP A 64 -48.67 33.90 -10.42
N ASP A 65 -49.40 32.92 -9.87
CA ASP A 65 -50.86 32.80 -10.03
C ASP A 65 -51.66 33.80 -9.17
N TYR A 66 -51.01 34.49 -8.22
CA TYR A 66 -51.65 35.54 -7.41
C TYR A 66 -51.52 36.97 -7.98
N PHE A 67 -51.02 37.16 -9.21
CA PHE A 67 -50.74 38.49 -9.77
C PHE A 67 -51.62 38.94 -10.96
N TYR A 68 -52.67 38.22 -11.34
CA TYR A 68 -53.61 38.68 -12.37
C TYR A 68 -55.08 38.45 -12.01
N GLU A 69 -55.62 39.23 -11.06
CA GLU A 69 -57.07 39.48 -10.99
C GLU A 69 -57.37 40.85 -10.33
N ASP A 70 -57.13 41.93 -11.08
CA ASP A 70 -57.71 43.27 -10.85
C ASP A 70 -57.67 43.99 -12.21
N GLY A 71 -58.73 44.44 -12.87
CA GLY A 71 -60.15 44.57 -12.60
C GLY A 71 -60.63 45.60 -13.63
N ASN A 72 -61.41 45.20 -14.63
CA ASN A 72 -61.99 46.10 -15.64
C ASN A 72 -63.52 45.96 -15.66
N GLU A 73 -64.15 47.04 -15.18
CA GLU A 73 -65.45 47.66 -15.52
C GLU A 73 -66.75 46.82 -15.63
N ASP A 74 -67.66 47.17 -14.71
CA ASP A 74 -69.03 47.65 -14.90
C ASP A 74 -70.10 46.79 -15.60
N GLY A 75 -71.21 46.57 -14.88
CA GLY A 75 -72.50 46.16 -15.44
C GLY A 75 -73.52 45.75 -14.36
N ASP A 76 -74.44 46.66 -14.06
CA ASP A 76 -75.48 46.62 -13.04
C ASP A 76 -76.57 45.51 -13.17
N GLU A 77 -77.36 45.42 -12.08
CA GLU A 77 -78.78 45.00 -11.93
C GLU A 77 -79.11 43.61 -11.34
N GLU A 78 -79.37 43.64 -10.01
CA GLU A 78 -80.58 43.24 -9.27
C GLU A 78 -81.49 42.10 -9.82
N ASP A 79 -81.65 40.99 -9.07
CA ASP A 79 -82.79 40.75 -8.13
C ASP A 79 -82.92 39.26 -7.72
N ASP A 80 -83.11 39.08 -6.40
CA ASP A 80 -83.87 38.06 -5.63
C ASP A 80 -83.97 36.58 -6.10
N ASP A 81 -83.57 35.63 -5.24
CA ASP A 81 -84.50 34.75 -4.47
C ASP A 81 -83.74 33.73 -3.58
N ASP A 82 -84.43 33.32 -2.51
CA ASP A 82 -84.03 32.57 -1.32
C ASP A 82 -83.39 31.17 -1.51
N GLY A 83 -82.52 30.77 -0.56
CA GLY A 83 -82.20 29.35 -0.37
C GLY A 83 -80.96 29.00 0.48
N LEU A 84 -81.01 29.22 1.79
CA LEU A 84 -80.08 28.57 2.74
C LEU A 84 -80.32 27.06 2.77
N LEU A 85 -79.37 26.26 2.30
CA LEU A 85 -79.11 24.93 2.88
C LEU A 85 -77.63 24.53 2.73
N PHE A 86 -76.93 24.56 3.87
CA PHE A 86 -75.70 23.83 4.11
C PHE A 86 -76.03 22.33 4.06
N GLU A 87 -75.38 21.56 3.17
CA GLU A 87 -74.87 20.24 3.53
C GLU A 87 -73.80 19.76 2.53
N ILE A 88 -72.83 19.08 3.11
CA ILE A 88 -71.47 18.83 2.65
C ILE A 88 -71.39 17.43 2.00
N ASN A 89 -70.59 17.35 0.92
CA ASN A 89 -70.00 16.15 0.28
C ASN A 89 -70.96 15.19 -0.44
N SER A 90 -70.62 14.55 -1.56
CA SER A 90 -69.33 14.31 -2.24
C SER A 90 -69.62 13.93 -3.70
N ASP A 91 -68.60 14.03 -4.56
CA ASP A 91 -68.52 13.48 -5.93
C ASP A 91 -68.75 14.49 -7.05
N GLU A 92 -67.82 15.43 -7.24
CA GLU A 92 -67.49 15.88 -8.59
C GLU A 92 -65.98 15.90 -8.82
N ARG A 93 -65.59 15.05 -9.78
CA ARG A 93 -64.35 15.02 -10.54
C ARG A 93 -63.63 16.37 -10.60
N THR A 94 -62.57 16.55 -9.83
CA THR A 94 -61.46 17.40 -10.24
C THR A 94 -60.48 16.53 -11.00
N GLN A 95 -60.34 16.81 -12.30
CA GLN A 95 -59.18 16.37 -13.06
C GLN A 95 -57.97 17.01 -12.40
N ASP A 96 -57.20 16.23 -11.64
CA ASP A 96 -55.83 16.60 -11.31
C ASP A 96 -55.08 16.73 -12.63
N THR A 97 -54.97 17.96 -13.12
CA THR A 97 -53.93 18.33 -14.06
C THR A 97 -52.63 18.27 -13.27
N ASN A 98 -52.09 17.05 -13.11
CA ASN A 98 -50.68 16.83 -12.85
C ASN A 98 -49.93 17.51 -14.01
N ILE A 99 -49.62 18.78 -13.84
CA ILE A 99 -48.55 19.42 -14.58
C ILE A 99 -47.31 18.70 -14.06
N ASP A 100 -46.85 17.69 -14.81
CA ASP A 100 -45.50 17.17 -14.67
C ASP A 100 -44.57 18.39 -14.87
N ILE A 101 -44.17 19.04 -13.78
CA ILE A 101 -43.13 20.07 -13.80
C ILE A 101 -41.83 19.31 -14.02
N SER A 102 -41.60 18.91 -15.27
CA SER A 102 -40.37 18.30 -15.71
C SER A 102 -39.29 19.38 -15.69
N LEU A 103 -38.31 19.24 -14.80
CA LEU A 103 -37.04 19.97 -14.90
C LEU A 103 -36.54 19.92 -16.34
N THR A 104 -35.98 21.04 -16.80
CA THR A 104 -35.41 21.07 -18.15
C THR A 104 -34.21 20.13 -18.23
N SER A 105 -33.98 19.52 -19.39
CA SER A 105 -32.85 18.61 -19.61
C SER A 105 -31.50 19.28 -19.28
N GLU A 106 -31.40 20.60 -19.48
CA GLU A 106 -30.18 21.38 -19.21
C GLU A 106 -29.91 21.56 -17.70
N GLU A 107 -30.95 21.79 -16.90
CA GLU A 107 -30.82 21.90 -15.43
C GLU A 107 -30.43 20.56 -14.80
N LEU A 108 -31.01 19.45 -15.29
CA LEU A 108 -30.66 18.10 -14.87
C LEU A 108 -29.22 17.74 -15.23
N GLU A 109 -28.74 18.15 -16.41
CA GLU A 109 -27.35 17.96 -16.81
C GLU A 109 -26.37 18.78 -15.97
N SER A 110 -26.73 20.03 -15.62
CA SER A 110 -25.92 20.89 -14.76
C SER A 110 -25.77 20.29 -13.35
N LEU A 111 -26.88 19.91 -12.71
CA LEU A 111 -26.88 19.25 -11.40
C LEU A 111 -26.09 17.93 -11.43
N ALA A 112 -26.29 17.12 -12.49
CA ALA A 112 -25.54 15.89 -12.66
C ALA A 112 -24.03 16.14 -12.78
N SER A 113 -23.61 17.24 -13.43
CA SER A 113 -22.19 17.61 -13.53
C SER A 113 -21.61 18.06 -12.19
N GLU A 114 -22.33 18.87 -11.41
CA GLU A 114 -21.88 19.35 -10.10
C GLU A 114 -21.69 18.19 -9.10
N VAL A 115 -22.67 17.28 -9.03
CA VAL A 115 -22.57 16.10 -8.17
C VAL A 115 -21.47 15.15 -8.64
N ALA A 116 -21.27 15.00 -9.95
CA ALA A 116 -20.19 14.18 -10.50
C ALA A 116 -18.80 14.81 -10.25
N GLU A 117 -18.67 16.13 -10.28
CA GLU A 117 -17.42 16.82 -9.92
C GLU A 117 -17.05 16.60 -8.45
N SER A 118 -18.03 16.52 -7.55
CA SER A 118 -17.80 16.15 -6.14
C SER A 118 -17.09 14.81 -5.99
N LEU A 119 -17.43 13.82 -6.82
CA LEU A 119 -16.73 12.52 -6.84
C LEU A 119 -15.25 12.70 -7.20
N SER A 120 -14.95 13.58 -8.18
CA SER A 120 -13.58 13.84 -8.60
C SER A 120 -12.74 14.50 -7.51
N GLN A 121 -13.32 15.45 -6.76
CA GLN A 121 -12.64 16.14 -5.68
C GLN A 121 -12.36 15.21 -4.48
N GLU A 122 -13.28 14.29 -4.18
CA GLU A 122 -13.10 13.35 -3.07
C GLU A 122 -12.08 12.25 -3.39
N TRP A 123 -12.06 11.76 -4.64
CA TRP A 123 -11.28 10.60 -5.02
C TRP A 123 -9.95 10.93 -5.70
N SER A 124 -9.71 12.16 -6.17
CA SER A 124 -8.43 12.52 -6.78
C SER A 124 -7.26 12.27 -5.83
N ASP A 125 -7.40 12.74 -4.60
CA ASP A 125 -6.34 12.72 -3.60
C ASP A 125 -6.12 11.28 -3.10
N VAL A 126 -7.21 10.53 -2.92
CA VAL A 126 -7.18 9.13 -2.51
C VAL A 126 -6.50 8.25 -3.55
N VAL A 127 -6.91 8.36 -4.83
CA VAL A 127 -6.28 7.61 -5.91
C VAL A 127 -4.81 8.01 -6.02
N SER A 128 -4.49 9.30 -5.93
CA SER A 128 -3.10 9.76 -5.96
C SER A 128 -2.27 9.19 -4.80
N GLY A 129 -2.76 9.26 -3.57
CA GLY A 129 -2.08 8.78 -2.36
C GLY A 129 -1.83 7.28 -2.42
N VAL A 130 -2.83 6.48 -2.79
CA VAL A 130 -2.67 5.03 -2.95
C VAL A 130 -1.68 4.69 -4.05
N THR A 131 -1.71 5.41 -5.19
CA THR A 131 -0.69 5.18 -6.24
C THR A 131 0.72 5.52 -5.78
N LEU A 132 0.89 6.50 -4.89
CA LEU A 132 2.19 6.82 -4.29
C LEU A 132 2.63 5.74 -3.29
N LEU A 133 1.69 5.19 -2.51
CA LEU A 133 1.95 4.04 -1.63
C LEU A 133 2.43 2.83 -2.43
N ASP A 134 1.71 2.49 -3.51
CA ASP A 134 2.08 1.40 -4.42
C ASP A 134 3.51 1.59 -4.98
N GLN A 135 3.88 2.83 -5.30
CA GLN A 135 5.23 3.15 -5.79
C GLN A 135 6.31 3.01 -4.71
N LEU A 136 6.01 3.42 -3.47
CA LEU A 136 6.95 3.35 -2.34
C LEU A 136 7.16 1.91 -1.87
N PHE A 137 6.06 1.28 -1.47
CA PHE A 137 6.04 0.05 -0.71
C PHE A 137 5.85 -1.19 -1.58
N GLY A 138 5.44 -1.01 -2.83
CA GLY A 138 5.06 -2.09 -3.75
C GLY A 138 3.58 -2.41 -3.65
N TYR A 139 3.15 -3.36 -4.47
CA TYR A 139 1.79 -3.91 -4.41
C TYR A 139 1.64 -4.85 -3.20
N ASP A 140 0.41 -5.07 -2.74
CA ASP A 140 0.07 -5.93 -1.61
C ASP A 140 0.76 -5.51 -0.31
N HIS A 141 0.73 -4.20 -0.03
CA HIS A 141 1.35 -3.64 1.17
C HIS A 141 0.51 -3.84 2.44
N ASP A 142 -0.66 -4.46 2.36
CA ASP A 142 -1.63 -4.70 3.46
C ASP A 142 -2.14 -3.44 4.19
N MET A 143 -1.58 -2.26 3.93
CA MET A 143 -1.99 -0.98 4.59
C MET A 143 -3.37 -0.44 4.17
N LEU A 144 -4.08 -1.08 3.23
CA LEU A 144 -5.49 -0.78 2.93
C LEU A 144 -6.45 -1.76 3.65
N ASN A 145 -5.90 -2.80 4.28
CA ASN A 145 -6.63 -3.86 4.96
C ASN A 145 -6.77 -3.52 6.45
N ILE A 146 -7.76 -2.70 6.80
CA ILE A 146 -8.06 -2.34 8.20
C ILE A 146 -8.67 -3.51 9.00
N ASN A 147 -8.87 -4.68 8.39
CA ASN A 147 -9.51 -5.83 9.03
C ASN A 147 -8.57 -6.79 9.78
N THR A 148 -7.34 -6.42 10.12
CA THR A 148 -6.46 -7.32 10.88
C THR A 148 -5.66 -6.61 11.95
N GLN A 149 -6.32 -6.20 13.02
CA GLN A 149 -5.79 -6.30 14.39
C GLN A 149 -6.96 -6.19 15.37
N ASP A 150 -6.86 -6.97 16.45
CA ASP A 150 -7.83 -7.13 17.55
C ASP A 150 -8.86 -8.26 17.41
N GLU A 151 -8.40 -9.49 17.15
CA GLU A 151 -9.13 -10.70 17.59
C GLU A 151 -8.68 -11.21 18.98
N ASP A 152 -7.67 -10.61 19.62
CA ASP A 152 -7.13 -11.12 20.90
C ASP A 152 -7.63 -10.41 22.17
N ASP A 153 -8.37 -9.31 22.08
CA ASP A 153 -8.98 -8.68 23.27
C ASP A 153 -10.46 -9.07 23.43
N ASN A 154 -10.68 -10.18 24.12
CA ASN A 154 -11.97 -10.55 24.72
C ASN A 154 -12.37 -9.57 25.84
N SER A 155 -12.64 -8.31 25.49
CA SER A 155 -13.43 -7.40 26.32
C SER A 155 -14.75 -7.11 25.61
N ALA A 156 -15.75 -7.92 25.97
CA ALA A 156 -17.12 -7.74 25.53
C ALA A 156 -17.73 -6.50 26.20
N ASP A 157 -17.52 -5.33 25.61
CA ASP A 157 -18.35 -4.17 25.89
C ASP A 157 -19.47 -4.10 24.84
N MET A 158 -20.65 -4.57 25.27
CA MET A 158 -21.89 -4.36 24.56
C MET A 158 -22.32 -2.90 24.72
N ASN A 159 -21.93 -2.06 23.76
CA ASN A 159 -22.73 -0.89 23.42
C ASN A 159 -22.67 -0.67 21.90
N GLY A 160 -23.85 -0.64 21.28
CA GLY A 160 -24.02 -0.78 19.84
C GLY A 160 -23.36 0.33 19.02
N GLY A 161 -22.84 -0.05 17.85
CA GLY A 161 -22.44 0.89 16.81
C GLY A 161 -21.20 0.53 15.97
N ASN A 162 -20.67 -0.70 15.98
CA ASN A 162 -19.54 -1.01 15.09
C ASN A 162 -20.02 -1.47 13.71
N ILE A 163 -20.40 -0.51 12.88
CA ILE A 163 -20.49 -0.70 11.43
C ILE A 163 -19.06 -0.87 10.94
N MET A 164 -18.67 -2.12 10.66
CA MET A 164 -17.74 -2.49 9.59
C MET A 164 -16.64 -1.44 9.33
N SER A 165 -15.57 -1.46 10.13
CA SER A 165 -14.34 -0.65 9.92
C SER A 165 -13.62 -1.07 8.64
N GLY A 166 -14.25 -0.84 7.50
CA GLY A 166 -13.63 -0.88 6.18
C GLY A 166 -12.90 0.43 5.92
N TRP A 167 -11.92 0.36 5.02
CA TRP A 167 -11.20 1.48 4.43
C TRP A 167 -12.01 2.78 4.34
N GLY A 168 -11.64 3.75 5.18
CA GLY A 168 -12.34 5.01 5.34
C GLY A 168 -11.76 6.08 4.44
N LEU A 169 -12.57 6.57 3.50
CA LEU A 169 -12.31 7.84 2.81
C LEU A 169 -12.19 9.02 3.80
N GLU A 170 -12.75 8.82 5.00
CA GLU A 170 -12.90 9.78 6.09
C GLU A 170 -11.69 9.78 7.04
N ASP A 171 -10.74 8.85 6.90
CA ASP A 171 -9.63 8.61 7.83
C ASP A 171 -8.60 9.76 7.92
N GLY A 172 -8.83 10.89 7.23
CA GLY A 172 -7.95 12.08 7.25
C GLY A 172 -6.60 11.89 6.56
N VAL A 173 -6.08 10.66 6.50
CA VAL A 173 -4.82 10.27 5.87
C VAL A 173 -4.78 10.70 4.41
N TRP A 174 -5.87 10.52 3.65
CA TRP A 174 -5.89 10.81 2.21
C TRP A 174 -5.96 12.31 1.89
N LYS A 175 -6.53 13.12 2.79
CA LYS A 175 -6.60 14.58 2.66
C LYS A 175 -5.32 15.28 3.14
N HIS A 176 -4.33 14.50 3.59
CA HIS A 176 -3.14 15.02 4.22
C HIS A 176 -2.18 15.64 3.19
N THR A 177 -1.81 16.91 3.36
CA THR A 177 -0.98 17.62 2.36
C THR A 177 0.46 17.09 2.25
N GLY A 178 0.89 16.25 3.19
CA GLY A 178 2.19 15.57 3.18
C GLY A 178 2.44 14.69 1.95
N TRP A 179 1.39 14.18 1.28
CA TRP A 179 1.53 13.40 0.04
C TRP A 179 2.25 14.17 -1.07
N ASN A 180 2.08 15.49 -1.12
CA ASN A 180 2.70 16.35 -2.14
C ASN A 180 4.23 16.38 -2.04
N GLN A 181 4.79 16.12 -0.86
CA GLN A 181 6.23 16.15 -0.65
C GLN A 181 6.92 14.86 -1.11
N ILE A 182 6.23 13.72 -1.05
CA ILE A 182 6.81 12.39 -1.33
C ILE A 182 7.47 12.32 -2.72
N PRO A 183 6.85 12.74 -3.83
CA PRO A 183 7.48 12.69 -5.16
C PRO A 183 8.77 13.50 -5.25
N ILE A 184 8.81 14.66 -4.58
CA ILE A 184 9.98 15.55 -4.54
C ILE A 184 11.13 14.85 -3.81
N LEU A 185 10.83 14.27 -2.64
CA LEU A 185 11.82 13.52 -1.84
C LEU A 185 12.32 12.28 -2.58
N GLN A 186 11.45 11.53 -3.25
CA GLN A 186 11.85 10.38 -4.08
C GLN A 186 12.81 10.79 -5.20
N HIS A 187 12.55 11.90 -5.88
CA HIS A 187 13.44 12.40 -6.91
C HIS A 187 14.83 12.77 -6.35
N GLN A 188 14.87 13.38 -5.16
CA GLN A 188 16.12 13.68 -4.46
C GLN A 188 16.89 12.40 -4.10
N ILE A 189 16.21 11.39 -3.52
CA ILE A 189 16.79 10.06 -3.22
C ILE A 189 17.35 9.40 -4.49
N ALA A 190 16.63 9.52 -5.60
CA ALA A 190 17.03 8.96 -6.89
C ALA A 190 18.31 9.62 -7.43
N SER A 191 18.47 10.93 -7.23
CA SER A 191 19.64 11.68 -7.68
C SER A 191 20.91 11.38 -6.87
N MET A 192 20.79 10.96 -5.61
CA MET A 192 21.91 10.76 -4.69
C MET A 192 22.38 9.30 -4.66
N THR A 193 23.42 8.98 -5.43
CA THR A 193 23.95 7.60 -5.53
C THR A 193 24.60 7.12 -4.22
N GLU A 194 25.22 8.01 -3.45
CA GLU A 194 25.84 7.69 -2.16
C GLU A 194 24.80 7.27 -1.12
N LEU A 195 23.68 7.99 -1.05
CA LEU A 195 22.55 7.64 -0.20
C LEU A 195 21.98 6.28 -0.59
N GLN A 196 21.83 6.00 -1.89
CA GLN A 196 21.41 4.66 -2.35
C GLN A 196 22.40 3.56 -1.97
N ALA A 197 23.71 3.85 -1.97
CA ALA A 197 24.73 2.90 -1.55
C ALA A 197 24.62 2.61 -0.04
N LEU A 198 24.48 3.65 0.79
CA LEU A 198 24.24 3.54 2.22
C LEU A 198 22.96 2.73 2.49
N MET A 199 21.89 3.04 1.77
CA MET A 199 20.60 2.34 1.88
C MET A 199 20.66 0.86 1.49
N LYS A 200 21.58 0.48 0.59
CA LYS A 200 21.84 -0.94 0.29
C LYS A 200 22.62 -1.66 1.40
N ILE A 201 23.36 -0.92 2.23
CA ILE A 201 24.13 -1.46 3.35
C ILE A 201 23.22 -1.64 4.57
N ILE A 202 22.31 -0.69 4.82
CA ILE A 202 21.35 -0.78 5.94
C ILE A 202 20.51 -2.05 5.84
N GLY A 203 20.54 -2.84 6.91
CA GLY A 203 19.84 -4.13 7.01
C GLY A 203 20.45 -5.31 6.28
N ARG A 204 21.65 -5.16 5.70
CA ARG A 204 22.41 -6.29 5.18
C ARG A 204 23.56 -6.65 6.11
N ARG A 205 23.23 -7.13 7.31
CA ARG A 205 24.26 -7.77 8.13
C ARG A 205 24.58 -9.16 7.57
N PRO A 206 25.87 -9.49 7.37
CA PRO A 206 26.25 -10.87 7.10
C PRO A 206 25.81 -11.70 8.31
N THR A 207 24.93 -12.64 8.04
CA THR A 207 24.39 -13.52 9.07
C THR A 207 25.52 -14.33 9.70
N ALA A 208 25.43 -14.47 11.03
CA ALA A 208 26.25 -15.30 11.89
C ALA A 208 27.62 -14.74 12.30
N GLU A 209 27.92 -14.94 13.58
CA GLU A 209 29.21 -14.79 14.26
C GLU A 209 30.37 -15.52 13.53
N ASN A 210 30.07 -16.36 12.54
CA ASN A 210 31.00 -17.12 11.70
C ASN A 210 31.00 -16.69 10.20
N SER A 211 30.59 -15.47 9.89
CA SER A 211 30.52 -14.98 8.49
C SER A 211 31.87 -14.86 7.77
N ASN A 212 33.00 -14.93 8.50
CA ASN A 212 34.34 -14.92 7.91
C ASN A 212 34.64 -16.17 7.07
N GLU A 213 33.89 -17.27 7.23
CA GLU A 213 34.14 -18.53 6.51
C GLU A 213 33.25 -18.73 5.27
N ILE A 214 32.19 -17.93 5.10
CA ILE A 214 31.33 -18.02 3.91
C ILE A 214 31.93 -17.16 2.81
N HIS A 215 32.94 -17.69 2.14
CA HIS A 215 33.44 -17.11 0.90
C HIS A 215 32.32 -17.09 -0.14
N LYS A 216 31.72 -15.91 -0.36
CA LYS A 216 30.93 -15.67 -1.56
C LYS A 216 31.89 -15.82 -2.74
N PHE A 217 31.76 -16.89 -3.52
CA PHE A 217 32.42 -16.95 -4.82
C PHE A 217 31.97 -15.72 -5.60
N ALA A 218 32.93 -14.91 -6.07
CA ALA A 218 32.62 -13.78 -6.92
C ALA A 218 31.75 -14.27 -8.08
N PRO A 219 30.63 -13.60 -8.40
CA PRO A 219 29.83 -13.98 -9.56
C PRO A 219 30.75 -14.02 -10.79
N ARG A 220 30.65 -15.08 -11.59
CA ARG A 220 31.46 -15.22 -12.81
C ARG A 220 31.28 -13.98 -13.68
N THR A 221 32.38 -13.28 -13.97
CA THR A 221 32.41 -12.23 -14.99
C THR A 221 32.32 -12.92 -16.35
N LEU A 222 31.18 -12.78 -17.02
CA LEU A 222 31.00 -13.24 -18.39
C LEU A 222 31.86 -12.34 -19.30
N HIS A 223 32.62 -12.94 -20.21
CA HIS A 223 33.33 -12.17 -21.23
C HIS A 223 32.40 -11.93 -22.41
N ASP A 224 32.24 -10.67 -22.80
CA ASP A 224 31.40 -10.27 -23.95
C ASP A 224 31.92 -10.86 -25.27
N ASP A 225 33.20 -11.24 -25.31
CA ASP A 225 33.91 -11.75 -26.49
C ASP A 225 33.64 -13.24 -26.81
N GLY A 226 32.81 -13.93 -26.01
CA GLY A 226 32.50 -15.35 -26.21
C GLY A 226 33.67 -16.30 -25.94
N ALA A 227 34.62 -15.90 -25.08
CA ALA A 227 35.74 -16.74 -24.68
C ALA A 227 35.28 -18.08 -24.08
N MET A 228 36.11 -19.12 -24.20
CA MET A 228 35.82 -20.42 -23.58
C MET A 228 35.92 -20.30 -22.06
N GLY A 229 34.85 -20.66 -21.36
CA GLY A 229 34.83 -20.78 -19.91
C GLY A 229 34.69 -22.24 -19.48
N ALA A 230 35.22 -22.60 -18.32
CA ALA A 230 35.05 -23.94 -17.77
C ALA A 230 33.69 -24.04 -17.05
N GLN A 231 32.84 -24.99 -17.41
CA GLN A 231 31.62 -25.33 -16.67
C GLN A 231 31.72 -26.75 -16.13
N LEU A 232 31.32 -26.95 -14.87
CA LEU A 232 31.27 -28.29 -14.29
C LEU A 232 30.17 -29.10 -15.01
N ASP A 233 30.56 -30.20 -15.64
CA ASP A 233 29.65 -31.15 -16.28
C ASP A 233 29.53 -32.42 -15.41
N PRO A 234 28.33 -32.72 -14.86
CA PRO A 234 28.08 -33.93 -14.08
C PRO A 234 28.22 -35.24 -14.87
N PHE A 235 28.23 -35.19 -16.20
CA PHE A 235 28.36 -36.38 -17.04
C PHE A 235 29.82 -36.70 -17.42
N MET A 236 30.72 -35.73 -17.27
CA MET A 236 32.15 -35.90 -17.54
C MET A 236 32.83 -36.60 -16.36
N ARG A 237 33.53 -37.70 -16.64
CA ARG A 237 34.07 -38.60 -15.62
C ARG A 237 35.57 -38.40 -15.38
N GLU A 238 36.00 -37.16 -15.15
CA GLU A 238 37.42 -36.80 -15.06
C GLU A 238 37.96 -36.81 -13.63
N SER A 239 37.18 -36.33 -12.67
CA SER A 239 37.59 -36.19 -11.27
C SER A 239 36.48 -36.61 -10.31
N VAL A 240 36.86 -36.97 -9.09
CA VAL A 240 35.91 -37.29 -8.03
C VAL A 240 35.52 -36.00 -7.32
N SER A 241 34.25 -35.61 -7.41
CA SER A 241 33.71 -34.40 -6.77
C SER A 241 33.02 -34.66 -5.44
N GLY A 242 32.52 -35.88 -5.24
CA GLY A 242 31.69 -36.18 -4.08
C GLY A 242 31.31 -37.66 -3.94
N ILE A 243 30.24 -37.89 -3.20
CA ILE A 243 29.65 -39.21 -2.97
C ILE A 243 28.17 -39.12 -3.30
N THR A 244 27.70 -40.01 -4.17
CA THR A 244 26.30 -40.11 -4.58
C THR A 244 25.79 -41.54 -4.44
N LEU A 245 24.48 -41.70 -4.63
CA LEU A 245 23.86 -43.02 -4.74
C LEU A 245 23.73 -43.36 -6.22
N SER A 246 24.26 -44.52 -6.62
CA SER A 246 24.16 -45.00 -7.99
C SER A 246 23.99 -46.52 -8.05
N GLY A 247 23.72 -47.06 -9.24
CA GLY A 247 23.72 -48.52 -9.51
C GLY A 247 25.04 -49.01 -10.11
N SER A 248 26.04 -48.14 -10.27
CA SER A 248 27.27 -48.41 -11.01
C SER A 248 28.27 -49.18 -10.17
N LEU A 249 28.65 -50.39 -10.59
CA LEU A 249 29.64 -51.20 -9.89
C LEU A 249 31.07 -50.61 -9.95
N THR A 250 31.36 -49.82 -11.00
CA THR A 250 32.69 -49.24 -11.21
C THR A 250 32.96 -48.05 -10.31
N GLU A 251 31.91 -47.28 -9.99
CA GLU A 251 31.99 -46.08 -9.15
C GLU A 251 31.70 -46.39 -7.68
N MET A 252 31.23 -47.60 -7.38
CA MET A 252 30.83 -48.02 -6.06
C MET A 252 31.98 -47.93 -5.04
N LEU A 253 31.66 -47.44 -3.83
CA LEU A 253 32.61 -47.38 -2.73
C LEU A 253 33.02 -48.79 -2.25
N PRO A 254 34.28 -48.96 -1.80
CA PRO A 254 34.76 -50.25 -1.29
C PRO A 254 33.96 -50.81 -0.12
N SER A 255 33.30 -49.94 0.66
CA SER A 255 32.41 -50.34 1.77
C SER A 255 31.21 -51.15 1.30
N GLU A 256 30.65 -50.85 0.13
CA GLU A 256 29.54 -51.62 -0.46
C GLU A 256 30.01 -52.98 -1.00
N ALA A 257 31.27 -53.09 -1.45
CA ALA A 257 31.84 -54.36 -1.90
C ALA A 257 31.93 -55.40 -0.77
N VAL A 258 32.03 -54.96 0.48
CA VAL A 258 32.02 -55.84 1.67
C VAL A 258 30.67 -56.58 1.77
N LEU A 259 29.56 -55.94 1.40
CA LEU A 259 28.23 -56.56 1.41
C LEU A 259 28.13 -57.71 0.41
N LEU A 260 28.80 -57.58 -0.74
CA LEU A 260 28.85 -58.62 -1.77
C LEU A 260 29.74 -59.80 -1.35
N LYS A 261 30.91 -59.52 -0.75
CA LYS A 261 31.86 -60.54 -0.28
C LYS A 261 31.41 -61.24 1.00
N GLY A 262 30.47 -60.65 1.75
CA GLY A 262 29.96 -61.20 2.99
C GLY A 262 29.50 -62.66 2.86
N SER A 263 29.87 -63.49 3.85
CA SER A 263 29.54 -64.93 3.88
C SER A 263 28.04 -65.18 4.12
N SER A 264 27.32 -64.19 4.66
CA SER A 264 25.87 -64.25 4.89
C SER A 264 25.06 -63.96 3.62
N GLY A 265 24.11 -64.83 3.29
CA GLY A 265 23.19 -64.63 2.18
C GLY A 265 22.27 -63.40 2.34
N ALA A 266 22.06 -62.92 3.56
CA ALA A 266 21.28 -61.71 3.81
C ALA A 266 22.00 -60.42 3.35
N LEU A 267 23.31 -60.33 3.58
CA LEU A 267 24.12 -59.18 3.14
C LEU A 267 24.21 -59.11 1.62
N ARG A 268 24.32 -60.27 0.96
CA ARG A 268 24.29 -60.35 -0.50
C ARG A 268 22.94 -59.92 -1.07
N ARG A 269 21.83 -60.30 -0.42
CA ARG A 269 20.48 -59.81 -0.81
C ARG A 269 20.34 -58.31 -0.60
N LEU A 270 20.89 -57.76 0.48
CA LEU A 270 20.91 -56.31 0.72
C LEU A 270 21.69 -55.58 -0.39
N PHE A 271 22.86 -56.10 -0.76
CA PHE A 271 23.63 -55.56 -1.88
C PHE A 271 22.83 -55.59 -3.19
N MET A 272 22.20 -56.72 -3.50
CA MET A 272 21.37 -56.88 -4.70
C MET A 272 20.18 -55.93 -4.70
N ALA A 273 19.52 -55.74 -3.56
CA ALA A 273 18.42 -54.78 -3.39
C ALA A 273 18.90 -53.34 -3.60
N LYS A 274 20.00 -52.94 -2.94
CA LYS A 274 20.60 -51.61 -3.11
C LYS A 274 21.02 -51.36 -4.57
N LYS A 275 21.58 -52.36 -5.24
CA LYS A 275 21.93 -52.27 -6.66
C LYS A 275 20.69 -52.11 -7.55
N ALA A 276 19.65 -52.89 -7.32
CA ALA A 276 18.40 -52.82 -8.10
C ALA A 276 17.69 -51.46 -7.92
N GLU A 277 17.77 -50.88 -6.73
CA GLU A 277 17.22 -49.56 -6.42
C GLU A 277 18.15 -48.39 -6.77
N SER A 278 19.34 -48.65 -7.33
CA SER A 278 20.38 -47.62 -7.58
C SER A 278 20.80 -46.84 -6.33
N LYS A 279 20.83 -47.52 -5.18
CA LYS A 279 21.20 -47.00 -3.86
C LYS A 279 22.56 -47.49 -3.37
N LEU A 280 23.48 -47.87 -4.26
CA LEU A 280 24.85 -48.16 -3.85
C LEU A 280 25.58 -46.84 -3.63
N LEU A 281 26.23 -46.69 -2.48
CA LEU A 281 27.11 -45.56 -2.22
C LEU A 281 28.27 -45.61 -3.21
N SER A 282 28.43 -44.55 -4.01
CA SER A 282 29.36 -44.49 -5.13
C SER A 282 30.06 -43.13 -5.18
N TYR A 283 31.26 -43.10 -5.74
CA TYR A 283 31.97 -41.86 -6.03
C TYR A 283 31.23 -41.06 -7.11
N GLU A 284 30.95 -39.80 -6.82
CA GLU A 284 30.44 -38.85 -7.81
C GLU A 284 31.60 -38.41 -8.69
N MET A 285 31.49 -38.70 -9.99
CA MET A 285 32.47 -38.28 -10.98
C MET A 285 31.92 -37.06 -11.72
N SER A 286 32.67 -35.97 -11.74
CA SER A 286 32.37 -34.79 -12.55
C SER A 286 33.65 -34.22 -13.16
N GLY A 287 33.51 -33.53 -14.29
CA GLY A 287 34.62 -32.94 -15.03
C GLY A 287 34.33 -31.51 -15.42
N TRP A 288 35.32 -30.84 -15.99
CA TRP A 288 35.17 -29.48 -16.48
C TRP A 288 35.06 -29.51 -18.01
N ALA A 289 33.93 -29.06 -18.53
CA ALA A 289 33.74 -28.88 -19.96
C ALA A 289 34.03 -27.43 -20.35
N ASP A 290 34.74 -27.23 -21.46
CA ASP A 290 34.91 -25.92 -22.06
C ASP A 290 33.60 -25.52 -22.77
N VAL A 291 32.93 -24.49 -22.27
CA VAL A 291 31.66 -23.96 -22.77
C VAL A 291 31.83 -22.47 -23.09
N PRO A 292 31.33 -21.97 -24.23
CA PRO A 292 31.42 -20.54 -24.54
C PRO A 292 30.71 -19.69 -23.47
N SER A 293 31.37 -18.63 -22.99
CA SER A 293 30.87 -17.77 -21.92
C SER A 293 29.80 -16.77 -22.39
N VAL A 294 28.73 -17.26 -23.02
CA VAL A 294 27.63 -16.41 -23.48
C VAL A 294 26.68 -16.09 -22.33
N PRO A 295 26.19 -14.85 -22.18
CA PRO A 295 25.18 -14.53 -21.19
C PRO A 295 23.91 -15.37 -21.42
N VAL A 296 23.54 -16.16 -20.41
CA VAL A 296 22.28 -16.88 -20.40
C VAL A 296 21.15 -15.84 -20.38
N THR A 297 20.21 -15.93 -21.32
CA THR A 297 19.10 -14.98 -21.49
C THR A 297 18.20 -14.84 -20.25
N ARG A 298 18.32 -15.78 -19.30
CA ARG A 298 17.70 -15.71 -17.98
C ARG A 298 18.77 -15.98 -16.93
N PRO A 299 19.13 -15.00 -16.08
CA PRO A 299 20.01 -15.27 -14.96
C PRO A 299 19.33 -16.31 -14.06
N LEU A 300 20.00 -17.43 -13.80
CA LEU A 300 19.58 -18.33 -12.73
C LEU A 300 19.60 -17.53 -11.43
N TYR A 301 18.42 -17.38 -10.81
CA TYR A 301 18.29 -16.72 -9.53
C TYR A 301 19.17 -17.49 -8.54
N LEU A 302 20.29 -16.89 -8.11
CA LEU A 302 21.07 -17.43 -7.01
C LEU A 302 20.10 -17.52 -5.82
N LYS A 303 19.90 -18.73 -5.31
CA LYS A 303 19.08 -18.97 -4.12
C LYS A 303 19.68 -18.11 -3.02
N ARG A 304 19.01 -17.01 -2.65
CA ARG A 304 19.46 -16.17 -1.52
C ARG A 304 19.55 -17.10 -0.33
N MET A 305 20.75 -17.20 0.25
CA MET A 305 20.88 -17.82 1.56
C MET A 305 19.98 -17.05 2.54
N PRO A 306 19.33 -17.75 3.49
CA PRO A 306 18.54 -17.08 4.50
C PRO A 306 19.44 -16.12 5.25
N SER A 307 19.20 -14.81 5.08
CA SER A 307 19.75 -13.80 5.96
C SER A 307 18.90 -13.82 7.21
N ALA A 308 19.51 -13.87 8.40
CA ALA A 308 18.73 -13.68 9.62
C ALA A 308 17.95 -12.35 9.54
N PRO A 309 16.71 -12.30 10.07
CA PRO A 309 15.99 -11.04 10.18
C PRO A 309 16.86 -10.06 10.98
N GLY A 310 17.16 -8.90 10.40
CA GLY A 310 17.82 -7.83 11.14
C GLY A 310 16.86 -7.27 12.19
N GLY A 311 17.37 -6.77 13.32
CA GLY A 311 16.55 -6.09 14.33
C GLY A 311 15.92 -4.80 13.79
N PRO A 312 15.21 -3.97 14.54
CA PRO A 312 14.60 -2.75 14.00
C PRO A 312 15.62 -1.70 13.53
N ILE A 313 15.16 -0.74 12.72
CA ILE A 313 15.94 0.44 12.31
C ILE A 313 15.52 1.62 13.17
N ILE A 314 16.46 2.20 13.92
CA ILE A 314 16.24 3.39 14.74
C ILE A 314 16.91 4.58 14.06
N VAL A 315 16.12 5.56 13.62
CA VAL A 315 16.59 6.78 12.97
C VAL A 315 16.53 7.93 13.97
N CYS A 316 17.67 8.44 14.40
CA CYS A 316 17.78 9.63 15.23
C CYS A 316 18.00 10.85 14.34
N LEU A 317 17.07 11.80 14.38
CA LEU A 317 17.09 12.97 13.50
C LEU A 317 17.21 14.27 14.29
N ASP A 318 18.19 15.08 13.88
CA ASP A 318 18.42 16.43 14.37
C ASP A 318 17.44 17.41 13.72
N THR A 319 16.61 18.08 14.53
CA THR A 319 15.65 19.11 14.07
C THR A 319 16.08 20.54 14.45
N SER A 320 17.36 20.72 14.74
CA SER A 320 17.92 22.03 15.06
C SER A 320 17.72 23.07 13.95
N TRP A 321 17.80 24.35 14.31
CA TRP A 321 17.63 25.45 13.38
C TRP A 321 18.62 25.42 12.20
N SER A 322 19.83 24.89 12.41
CA SER A 322 20.85 24.72 11.36
C SER A 322 20.49 23.65 10.33
N MET A 323 19.55 22.76 10.67
CA MET A 323 18.99 21.74 9.77
C MET A 323 17.85 22.29 8.89
N SER A 324 17.46 23.56 9.03
CA SER A 324 16.38 24.15 8.22
C SER A 324 16.71 24.24 6.71
N GLY A 325 15.67 24.28 5.87
CA GLY A 325 15.79 24.48 4.43
C GLY A 325 16.20 23.23 3.66
N MET A 326 17.33 23.26 2.95
CA MET A 326 17.77 22.13 2.10
C MET A 326 18.11 20.89 2.93
N ARG A 327 18.72 21.08 4.12
CA ARG A 327 19.09 19.98 5.02
C ARG A 327 17.87 19.28 5.58
N GLU A 328 16.79 20.02 5.84
CA GLU A 328 15.51 19.48 6.30
C GLU A 328 14.92 18.55 5.24
N GLN A 329 14.85 19.02 3.99
CA GLN A 329 14.35 18.20 2.88
C GLN A 329 15.16 16.92 2.71
N LEU A 330 16.49 17.02 2.75
CA LEU A 330 17.38 15.85 2.65
C LEU A 330 17.14 14.87 3.80
N SER A 331 17.00 15.37 5.02
CA SER A 331 16.78 14.53 6.21
C SER A 331 15.44 13.80 6.15
N LYS A 332 14.38 14.49 5.73
CA LYS A 332 13.07 13.87 5.44
C LYS A 332 13.15 12.81 4.36
N ALA A 333 13.94 13.06 3.31
CA ALA A 333 14.17 12.08 2.25
C ALA A 333 14.89 10.82 2.76
N VAL A 334 15.90 10.98 3.63
CA VAL A 334 16.59 9.85 4.26
C VAL A 334 15.62 9.06 5.14
N VAL A 335 14.79 9.72 5.95
CA VAL A 335 13.77 9.05 6.79
C VAL A 335 12.80 8.24 5.93
N LEU A 336 12.24 8.85 4.87
CA LEU A 336 11.34 8.17 3.95
C LEU A 336 11.99 6.93 3.32
N ALA A 337 13.26 7.04 2.92
CA ALA A 337 14.02 5.92 2.37
C ALA A 337 14.21 4.79 3.40
N CYS A 338 14.53 5.14 4.66
CA CYS A 338 14.67 4.18 5.74
C CYS A 338 13.38 3.40 6.00
N VAL A 339 12.24 4.11 6.12
CA VAL A 339 10.92 3.48 6.31
C VAL A 339 10.57 2.56 5.14
N THR A 340 10.82 3.01 3.91
CA THR A 340 10.57 2.21 2.71
C THR A 340 11.39 0.91 2.69
N ILE A 341 12.64 0.97 3.16
CA ILE A 341 13.53 -0.20 3.23
C ILE A 341 13.16 -1.11 4.38
N ALA A 342 12.81 -0.54 5.54
CA ALA A 342 12.33 -1.28 6.70
C ALA A 342 11.10 -2.13 6.32
N HIS A 343 10.13 -1.52 5.63
CA HIS A 343 8.96 -2.23 5.10
C HIS A 343 9.36 -3.36 4.14
N LYS A 344 10.23 -3.09 3.16
CA LYS A 344 10.73 -4.12 2.22
C LYS A 344 11.48 -5.26 2.90
N GLN A 345 12.10 -4.98 4.05
CA GLN A 345 12.82 -5.96 4.86
C GLN A 345 11.92 -6.63 5.92
N ARG A 346 10.66 -6.21 6.05
CA ARG A 346 9.74 -6.60 7.15
C ARG A 346 10.38 -6.38 8.53
N ARG A 347 10.89 -5.18 8.75
CA ARG A 347 11.50 -4.71 10.00
C ARG A 347 10.77 -3.47 10.48
N ASP A 348 10.71 -3.27 11.78
CA ASP A 348 10.16 -2.05 12.35
C ASP A 348 11.14 -0.89 12.12
N CYS A 349 10.59 0.31 11.87
CA CYS A 349 11.35 1.54 11.76
C CYS A 349 10.88 2.52 12.82
N GLN A 350 11.78 3.02 13.65
CA GLN A 350 11.47 4.05 14.63
C GLN A 350 12.21 5.33 14.24
N VAL A 351 11.51 6.45 14.24
CA VAL A 351 12.10 7.74 13.85
C VAL A 351 12.00 8.67 15.04
N VAL A 352 13.10 8.98 15.68
CA VAL A 352 13.11 9.84 16.85
C VAL A 352 13.68 11.19 16.46
N ALA A 353 12.87 12.24 16.60
CA ALA A 353 13.25 13.61 16.26
C ALA A 353 13.49 14.42 17.54
N PHE A 354 14.61 15.16 17.59
CA PHE A 354 15.05 15.84 18.82
C PHE A 354 15.18 17.36 18.63
N SER A 355 14.62 18.11 19.59
CA SER A 355 14.67 19.57 19.70
C SER A 355 14.70 19.99 21.18
N THR A 356 15.54 20.96 21.54
CA THR A 356 15.71 21.44 22.93
C THR A 356 14.57 22.29 23.50
N GLU A 357 13.68 22.88 22.69
CA GLU A 357 12.75 23.91 23.19
C GLU A 357 11.29 23.50 23.36
N ARG A 358 10.85 22.38 22.79
CA ARG A 358 9.53 21.80 23.09
C ARG A 358 9.68 20.30 23.00
N GLY A 359 9.18 19.60 24.02
CA GLY A 359 9.35 18.17 24.24
C GLY A 359 9.40 17.36 22.95
N VAL A 360 10.39 16.47 22.90
CA VAL A 360 10.59 15.40 21.92
C VAL A 360 9.37 15.24 21.04
N MET A 361 9.47 15.62 19.76
CA MET A 361 8.55 15.07 18.78
C MET A 361 8.93 13.60 18.65
N GLU A 362 8.36 12.78 19.53
CA GLU A 362 8.35 11.33 19.37
C GLU A 362 7.51 11.07 18.13
N ALA A 363 8.11 11.14 16.94
CA ALA A 363 7.60 10.29 15.89
C ALA A 363 7.76 8.87 16.46
N GLY A 364 6.63 8.26 16.80
CA GLY A 364 6.60 6.96 17.44
C GLY A 364 7.23 5.88 16.56
N ILE A 365 7.04 4.63 16.94
CA ILE A 365 7.35 3.51 16.06
C ILE A 365 6.56 3.72 14.76
N ILE A 366 7.25 3.92 13.63
CA ILE A 366 6.63 4.00 12.32
C ILE A 366 6.48 2.56 11.84
N THR A 367 5.36 1.97 12.22
CA THR A 367 4.93 0.68 11.70
C THR A 367 4.31 0.86 10.31
N PRO A 368 4.32 -0.19 9.46
CA PRO A 368 3.65 -0.16 8.17
C PRO A 368 2.12 -0.33 8.32
N ASP A 369 1.51 0.44 9.21
CA ASP A 369 0.07 0.45 9.46
C ASP A 369 -0.49 1.84 9.15
N CYS A 370 -1.81 1.98 9.06
CA CYS A 370 -2.47 3.26 8.76
C CYS A 370 -2.01 4.39 9.72
N GLU A 371 -1.90 4.07 11.01
CA GLU A 371 -1.42 5.04 12.01
C GLU A 371 0.06 5.42 11.80
N GLY A 372 0.90 4.46 11.42
CA GLY A 372 2.31 4.72 11.15
C GLY A 372 2.52 5.60 9.91
N ILE A 373 1.71 5.41 8.87
CA ILE A 373 1.69 6.31 7.70
C ILE A 373 1.25 7.70 8.10
N GLN A 374 0.20 7.84 8.92
CA GLN A 374 -0.25 9.15 9.39
C GLN A 374 0.88 9.87 10.14
N ARG A 375 1.55 9.20 11.08
CA ARG A 375 2.72 9.74 11.80
C ARG A 375 3.86 10.13 10.86
N LEU A 376 4.13 9.33 9.83
CA LEU A 376 5.13 9.65 8.82
C LEU A 376 4.75 10.92 8.04
N LEU A 377 3.49 11.03 7.61
CA LEU A 377 3.00 12.19 6.87
C LEU A 377 3.04 13.46 7.74
N ASP A 378 2.61 13.37 8.99
CA ASP A 378 2.70 14.47 9.98
C ASP A 378 4.15 14.93 10.14
N PHE A 379 5.09 13.98 10.25
CA PHE A 379 6.52 14.27 10.32
C PHE A 379 7.03 15.00 9.06
N LEU A 380 6.62 14.58 7.87
CA LEU A 380 7.01 15.24 6.62
C LEU A 380 6.50 16.68 6.56
N MET A 381 5.33 16.98 7.14
CA MET A 381 4.81 18.36 7.18
C MET A 381 5.51 19.27 8.19
N HIS A 382 6.13 18.72 9.23
CA HIS A 382 6.72 19.54 10.28
C HIS A 382 8.00 20.26 9.84
N SER A 383 8.13 21.56 10.12
CA SER A 383 9.35 22.34 9.83
C SER A 383 10.39 22.20 10.93
N PHE A 384 11.68 22.17 10.58
CA PHE A 384 12.73 22.10 11.60
C PHE A 384 13.02 23.49 12.16
N GLY A 385 13.21 23.60 13.47
CA GLY A 385 13.35 24.90 14.12
C GLY A 385 13.73 24.87 15.59
N GLY A 386 14.32 23.77 16.06
CA GLY A 386 14.73 23.54 17.45
C GLY A 386 16.16 23.93 17.78
N GLY A 387 16.62 23.56 18.98
CA GLY A 387 18.04 23.38 19.25
C GLY A 387 18.43 21.91 19.40
N THR A 388 19.71 21.63 19.55
CA THR A 388 20.27 20.28 19.40
C THR A 388 20.37 19.55 20.74
N ASP A 389 19.75 18.36 20.87
CA ASP A 389 20.01 17.41 21.97
C ASP A 389 20.33 16.02 21.42
N VAL A 390 21.61 15.81 21.09
CA VAL A 390 22.14 14.51 20.64
C VAL A 390 22.20 13.49 21.79
N THR A 391 22.41 13.95 23.02
CA THR A 391 22.61 13.06 24.17
C THR A 391 21.32 12.37 24.59
N GLY A 392 20.21 13.11 24.65
CA GLY A 392 18.88 12.54 24.87
C GLY A 392 18.52 11.55 23.77
N ALA A 393 18.92 11.84 22.53
CA ALA A 393 18.65 10.99 21.38
C ALA A 393 19.31 9.62 21.45
N LEU A 394 20.62 9.63 21.70
CA LEU A 394 21.38 8.41 21.79
C LEU A 394 20.96 7.62 23.03
N LYS A 395 20.65 8.30 24.13
CA LYS A 395 20.18 7.64 25.35
C LYS A 395 18.84 6.95 25.14
N TYR A 396 17.88 7.60 24.47
CA TYR A 396 16.61 6.99 24.10
C TYR A 396 16.81 5.78 23.18
N ALA A 397 17.68 5.90 22.17
CA ALA A 397 18.00 4.78 21.30
C ALA A 397 18.62 3.61 22.09
N MET A 398 19.53 3.89 23.04
CA MET A 398 20.14 2.87 23.91
C MET A 398 19.13 2.23 24.87
N GLU A 399 18.26 3.02 25.51
CA GLU A 399 17.19 2.52 26.37
C GLU A 399 16.20 1.64 25.58
N THR A 400 15.92 2.00 24.33
CA THR A 400 15.09 1.18 23.43
C THR A 400 15.78 -0.14 23.07
N LEU A 401 17.10 -0.12 22.85
CA LEU A 401 17.91 -1.30 22.52
C LEU A 401 18.04 -2.32 23.66
N ASP A 402 17.87 -1.90 24.91
CA ASP A 402 17.96 -2.79 26.09
C ASP A 402 16.78 -3.78 26.18
N SER A 403 15.78 -3.69 25.30
CA SER A 403 14.70 -4.67 25.18
C SER A 403 15.11 -5.91 24.35
N ASP A 404 14.73 -7.11 24.82
CA ASP A 404 15.12 -8.41 24.20
C ASP A 404 14.70 -8.55 22.72
N CYS A 405 13.73 -7.75 22.25
CA CYS A 405 13.27 -7.73 20.86
C CYS A 405 14.20 -6.97 19.88
N MET A 406 15.23 -6.26 20.38
CA MET A 406 16.08 -5.36 19.59
C MET A 406 17.45 -5.95 19.22
N SER A 407 17.61 -7.27 19.33
CA SER A 407 18.87 -7.92 18.92
C SER A 407 19.17 -7.64 17.44
N ALA A 408 20.37 -7.11 17.16
CA ALA A 408 20.82 -6.70 15.82
C ALA A 408 20.09 -5.49 15.18
N ALA A 409 19.60 -4.55 15.98
CA ALA A 409 19.11 -3.26 15.47
C ALA A 409 20.20 -2.41 14.79
N ASP A 410 19.79 -1.57 13.85
CA ASP A 410 20.65 -0.59 13.16
C ASP A 410 20.25 0.82 13.61
N ILE A 411 21.22 1.60 14.10
CA ILE A 411 21.01 3.01 14.47
C ILE A 411 21.55 3.90 13.35
N LEU A 412 20.72 4.81 12.84
CA LEU A 412 21.10 5.85 11.89
C LEU A 412 20.93 7.22 12.55
N MET A 413 22.01 7.99 12.63
CA MET A 413 21.95 9.37 13.11
C MET A 413 22.09 10.34 11.93
N ILE A 414 21.20 11.33 11.86
CA ILE A 414 21.18 12.39 10.85
C ILE A 414 21.37 13.72 11.57
N SER A 415 22.48 14.40 11.30
CA SER A 415 22.82 15.72 11.83
C SER A 415 23.74 16.45 10.86
N ASP A 416 23.86 17.76 10.99
CA ASP A 416 24.81 18.58 10.22
C ASP A 416 26.24 18.55 10.78
N GLY A 417 26.45 17.83 11.89
CA GLY A 417 27.77 17.57 12.48
C GLY A 417 28.19 18.57 13.56
N GLU A 418 27.37 19.57 13.87
CA GLU A 418 27.62 20.49 14.99
C GLU A 418 27.06 19.88 16.30
N ILE A 419 27.84 18.96 16.89
CA ILE A 419 27.50 18.36 18.17
C ILE A 419 28.03 19.28 19.28
N PRO A 420 27.16 19.87 20.13
CA PRO A 420 27.63 20.63 21.29
C PRO A 420 28.39 19.71 22.25
N ASP A 421 29.52 20.22 22.78
CA ASP A 421 30.43 19.52 23.71
C ASP A 421 29.74 18.99 24.98
#